data_AF-A0A528H5K8-F1
#
_entry.id   AF-A0A528H5K8-F1
#
_cell.length_a   1.000
_cell.length_b   1.000
_cell.length_c   1.000
_cell.angle_alpha   90.00
_cell.angle_beta   90.00
_cell.angle_gamma   90.00
#
_symmetry.space_group_name_H-M   'P 1'
#
loop_
_entity.id
_entity.type
_entity.pdbx_description
1 polymer ?
#
loop_
_entity_poly.entity_id
_entity_poly.type
_entity_poly.pdbx_seq_one_letter_code
_entity_poly.pdbx_strand_id
1 'polypeptide(L)' 'DCLVFEDAPAGISAAEAAGATVVVISATHEHPLQTPHAAIASYAGLGITVDDRGWIVLGAERAAA' A
#
# COMPACT_ATOMS: atom_id res chain seq x y z
N ASP A 1 -10.24 6.00 -8.75
CA ASP A 1 -9.28 6.07 -7.64
C ASP A 1 -8.70 4.71 -7.38
N CYS A 2 -7.39 4.58 -7.60
CA CYS A 2 -6.66 3.32 -7.45
C CYS A 2 -5.56 3.49 -6.40
N LEU A 3 -5.31 2.43 -5.65
CA LEU A 3 -4.18 2.30 -4.73
C LEU A 3 -3.20 1.28 -5.30
N VAL A 4 -1.92 1.62 -5.32
CA VAL A 4 -0.83 0.74 -5.77
C VAL A 4 0.12 0.48 -4.61
N PHE A 5 0.39 -0.79 -4.35
CA PHE A 5 1.48 -1.21 -3.48
C PHE A 5 2.68 -1.56 -4.34
N GLU A 6 3.83 -0.95 -4.07
CA GLU A 6 4.99 -1.13 -4.91
C GLU A 6 6.29 -0.99 -4.13
N ASP A 7 7.30 -1.74 -4.54
CA ASP A 7 8.57 -1.84 -3.82
C ASP A 7 9.77 -1.39 -4.66
N ALA A 8 9.58 -1.13 -5.95
CA ALA A 8 10.63 -0.64 -6.82
C ALA A 8 10.40 0.84 -7.23
N PRO A 9 11.47 1.66 -7.34
CA PRO A 9 11.36 3.04 -7.81
C PRO A 9 10.65 3.18 -9.16
N ALA A 10 10.88 2.25 -10.10
CA ALA A 10 10.24 2.30 -11.41
C ALA A 10 8.72 2.12 -11.34
N GLY A 11 8.24 1.21 -10.50
CA GLY A 11 6.82 0.99 -10.30
C GLY A 11 6.17 2.14 -9.52
N ILE A 12 6.87 2.71 -8.52
CA ILE A 12 6.42 3.90 -7.79
C ILE A 12 6.20 5.06 -8.76
N SER A 13 7.19 5.36 -9.61
CA SER A 13 7.08 6.43 -10.61
C SER A 13 5.97 6.15 -11.63
N ALA A 14 5.74 4.89 -11.99
CA ALA A 14 4.62 4.53 -12.88
C ALA A 14 3.25 4.77 -12.21
N ALA A 15 3.11 4.42 -10.93
CA ALA A 15 1.89 4.65 -10.15
C ALA A 15 1.60 6.14 -9.95
N GLU A 16 2.64 6.94 -9.65
CA GLU A 16 2.56 8.40 -9.58
C GLU A 16 2.11 9.00 -10.92
N ALA A 17 2.72 8.58 -12.03
CA ALA A 17 2.36 9.03 -13.37
C ALA A 17 0.92 8.64 -13.75
N ALA A 18 0.42 7.52 -13.22
CA ALA A 18 -0.97 7.08 -13.39
C ALA A 18 -1.96 7.82 -12.49
N GLY A 19 -1.50 8.69 -11.58
CA GLY A 19 -2.36 9.39 -10.62
C GLY A 19 -2.93 8.48 -9.54
N ALA A 20 -2.31 7.33 -9.28
CA ALA A 20 -2.72 6.44 -8.22
C ALA A 20 -2.19 6.91 -6.85
N THR A 21 -2.88 6.51 -5.78
CA THR A 21 -2.30 6.58 -4.43
C THR A 21 -1.25 5.48 -4.29
N VAL A 22 -0.11 5.76 -3.67
CA VAL A 22 1.01 4.81 -3.54
C VAL A 22 1.23 4.44 -2.07
N VAL A 23 1.44 3.15 -1.81
CA VAL A 23 2.00 2.62 -0.55
C VAL A 23 3.26 1.83 -0.89
N VAL A 24 4.37 2.14 -0.24
CA VAL A 24 5.65 1.47 -0.49
C VAL A 24 5.78 0.21 0.35
N ILE A 25 6.18 -0.90 -0.26
CA ILE A 25 6.56 -2.11 0.48
C ILE A 25 8.05 -2.04 0.84
N SER A 26 8.38 -1.94 2.12
CA SER A 26 9.76 -1.72 2.56
C SER A 26 10.57 -3.00 2.77
N ALA A 27 9.95 -4.18 2.87
CA ALA A 27 10.66 -5.43 3.22
C ALA A 27 11.74 -5.85 2.21
N THR A 28 11.66 -5.41 0.95
CA THR A 28 12.62 -5.78 -0.10
C THR A 28 13.80 -4.81 -0.19
N HIS A 29 13.81 -3.74 0.61
CA HIS A 29 14.85 -2.73 0.57
C HIS A 29 15.97 -3.04 1.58
N GLU A 30 17.21 -3.19 1.09
CA GLU A 30 18.39 -3.32 1.96
C GLU A 30 18.65 -2.04 2.79
N HIS A 31 18.23 -0.87 2.26
CA HIS A 31 18.35 0.43 2.92
C HIS A 31 17.01 1.16 2.86
N PRO A 32 16.61 1.92 3.90
CA PRO A 32 15.33 2.63 3.89
C PRO A 32 15.18 3.56 2.68
N LEU A 33 14.18 3.29 1.83
CA LEU A 33 13.81 4.19 0.76
C LEU A 33 13.25 5.48 1.36
N GLN A 34 13.88 6.62 1.09
CA GLN A 34 13.33 7.92 1.45
C GLN A 34 12.20 8.25 0.47
N THR A 35 10.97 8.29 0.97
CA THR A 35 9.77 8.49 0.15
C THR A 35 8.73 9.30 0.91
N PRO A 36 7.94 10.16 0.25
CA PRO A 36 6.82 10.86 0.88
C PRO A 36 5.59 9.93 1.07
N HIS A 37 5.59 8.75 0.47
CA HIS A 37 4.48 7.80 0.52
C HIS A 37 4.44 7.03 1.85
N ALA A 38 3.25 6.59 2.23
CA ALA A 38 3.11 5.65 3.35
C ALA A 38 3.87 4.36 3.03
N ALA A 39 4.48 3.73 4.02
CA ALA A 39 5.24 2.50 3.84
C ALA A 39 4.79 1.41 4.81
N ILE A 40 4.71 0.17 4.33
CA ILE A 40 4.45 -1.03 5.12
C ILE A 40 5.57 -2.04 4.89
N ALA A 41 5.94 -2.79 5.92
CA ALA A 41 6.93 -3.85 5.75
C ALA A 41 6.34 -5.03 4.96
N SER A 42 5.10 -5.41 5.23
CA SER A 42 4.43 -6.51 4.55
C SER A 42 2.91 -6.36 4.63
N TYR A 43 2.18 -7.20 3.92
CA TYR A 43 0.73 -7.31 4.04
C TYR A 43 0.26 -8.03 5.31
N ALA A 44 1.17 -8.60 6.11
CA ALA A 44 0.79 -9.29 7.34
C ALA A 44 0.11 -8.34 8.32
N GLY A 45 -1.04 -8.74 8.87
CA GLY A 45 -1.84 -7.89 9.75
C GLY A 45 -2.60 -6.77 9.03
N LEU A 46 -2.61 -6.73 7.69
CA LEU A 46 -3.46 -5.83 6.92
C LEU A 46 -4.79 -6.53 6.60
N GLY A 47 -5.87 -5.99 7.14
CA GLY A 47 -7.24 -6.42 6.85
C GLY A 47 -7.86 -5.58 5.73
N ILE A 48 -8.80 -6.20 5.02
CA ILE A 48 -9.66 -5.50 4.06
C ILE A 48 -11.12 -5.57 4.51
N THR A 49 -11.84 -4.48 4.29
CA THR A 49 -13.30 -4.45 4.34
C THR A 49 -13.83 -3.72 3.12
N VAL A 50 -15.10 -3.91 2.79
CA VAL A 50 -15.80 -3.10 1.78
C VAL A 50 -16.80 -2.22 2.50
N ASP A 51 -16.77 -0.91 2.23
CA ASP A 51 -17.73 0.03 2.82
C ASP A 51 -19.10 0.02 2.10
N ASP A 52 -20.03 0.83 2.58
CA ASP A 52 -21.39 0.96 2.04
C ASP A 52 -21.44 1.54 0.61
N ARG A 53 -20.35 2.14 0.16
CA ARG A 53 -20.18 2.70 -1.19
C ARG A 53 -19.46 1.73 -2.12
N GLY A 54 -19.02 0.58 -1.63
CA GLY A 54 -18.29 -0.42 -2.41
C GLY A 54 -16.78 -0.17 -2.49
N TRP A 55 -16.21 0.74 -1.70
CA TRP A 55 -14.76 0.98 -1.66
C TRP A 55 -14.05 -0.06 -0.81
N ILE A 56 -12.84 -0.42 -1.24
CA ILE A 56 -11.91 -1.18 -0.42
C ILE A 56 -11.36 -0.25 0.67
N VAL A 57 -11.57 -0.64 1.92
CA VAL A 57 -10.99 0.00 3.09
C VAL A 57 -9.92 -0.91 3.67
N LEU A 58 -8.73 -0.33 3.87
CA LEU A 58 -7.60 -1.01 4.49
C LEU A 58 -7.53 -0.64 5.97
N GLY A 59 -7.26 -1.62 6.82
CA GLY A 59 -7.10 -1.42 8.26
C GLY A 59 -6.28 -2.54 8.89
N ALA A 60 -6.15 -2.51 10.21
CA ALA A 60 -5.61 -3.66 10.93
C ALA A 60 -6.50 -4.89 10.71
N GLU A 61 -5.88 -6.04 10.48
CA GLU A 61 -6.57 -7.32 10.43
C GLU A 61 -7.38 -7.51 11.71
N ARG A 62 -8.68 -7.74 11.54
CA ARG A 62 -9.55 -8.06 12.67
C ARG A 62 -9.45 -9.56 12.91
N ALA A 63 -9.18 -9.96 14.15
CA ALA A 63 -9.27 -11.37 14.54
C ALA A 63 -10.65 -11.92 14.14
N ALA A 64 -10.68 -13.09 13.50
CA ALA A 64 -11.92 -13.81 13.26
C ALA A 64 -12.59 -14.09 14.62
N ALA A 65 -13.83 -13.62 14.78
CA ALA A 65 -14.65 -13.86 15.96
C ALA A 65 -15.11 -15.32 16.03
#